data_AF-A0A1B7VC76-F1
#
_entry.id   AF-A0A1B7VC76-F1
#
_cell.length_a   1.000
_cell.length_b   1.000
_cell.length_c   1.000
_cell.angle_alpha   90.00
_cell.angle_beta   90.00
_cell.angle_gamma   90.00
#
_symmetry.space_group_name_H-M   'P 1'
#
loop_
_entity.id
_entity.type
_entity.pdbx_description
1 polymer ?
#
loop_
_entity_poly.entity_id
_entity_poly.type
_entity_poly.pdbx_seq_one_letter_code
_entity_poly.pdbx_strand_id
1 'polypeptide(L)'
;MTLDSQEEALIARLRILKASQNAKGKFDTVWVDHNVSQDSKKGMMIHAKFSAKNLKDIPCLMAVYFYFDSGEKLQDVNNSYRASDGHVSFLTDFKPGYDDSIYKDLELFMPYDELHMASGKHSLKFKLGLYVKDGGFFAWSHYLHFTYTGGN
;
A
#
# COMPACT_ATOMS: atom_id res chain seq x y z
N MET A 1 -32.37 -2.78 10.03
CA MET A 1 -31.84 -2.07 8.85
C MET A 1 -33.04 -1.57 8.06
N THR A 2 -33.18 -0.25 7.89
CA THR A 2 -34.35 0.39 7.25
C THR A 2 -34.14 0.48 5.73
N LEU A 3 -35.20 0.65 4.93
CA LEU A 3 -35.07 0.89 3.49
C LEU A 3 -34.13 2.07 3.19
N ASP A 4 -34.22 3.15 3.96
CA ASP A 4 -33.36 4.33 3.85
C ASP A 4 -31.87 3.96 3.98
N SER A 5 -31.51 3.09 4.93
CA SER A 5 -30.12 2.66 5.12
C SER A 5 -29.59 1.79 3.96
N GLN A 6 -30.46 1.07 3.25
CA GLN A 6 -30.07 0.30 2.06
C GLN A 6 -29.88 1.19 0.83
N GLU A 7 -30.72 2.23 0.68
CA GLU A 7 -30.59 3.20 -0.39
C GLU A 7 -29.32 4.04 -0.25
N GLU A 8 -29.01 4.52 0.97
CA GLU A 8 -27.75 5.23 1.25
C GLU A 8 -26.52 4.37 0.94
N ALA A 9 -26.54 3.09 1.32
CA ALA A 9 -25.47 2.14 1.02
C ALA A 9 -25.29 1.93 -0.50
N LEU A 10 -26.40 1.83 -1.24
CA LEU A 10 -26.36 1.70 -2.70
C LEU A 10 -25.80 2.96 -3.37
N ILE A 11 -26.21 4.15 -2.93
CA ILE A 11 -25.69 5.43 -3.45
C ILE A 11 -24.19 5.55 -3.17
N ALA A 12 -23.75 5.23 -1.96
CA ALA A 12 -22.34 5.20 -1.60
C ALA A 12 -21.56 4.23 -2.48
N ARG A 13 -22.10 3.03 -2.72
CA ARG A 13 -21.50 2.02 -3.60
C ARG A 13 -21.36 2.52 -5.03
N LEU A 14 -22.40 3.17 -5.58
CA LEU A 14 -22.37 3.72 -6.93
C LEU A 14 -21.34 4.84 -7.07
N ARG A 15 -21.14 5.68 -6.04
CA ARG A 15 -20.10 6.71 -6.04
C ARG A 15 -18.70 6.09 -6.11
N ILE A 16 -18.44 5.05 -5.31
CA ILE A 16 -17.17 4.31 -5.33
C ILE A 16 -16.89 3.72 -6.72
N LEU A 17 -17.87 3.03 -7.31
CA LEU A 17 -17.70 2.40 -8.62
C LEU A 17 -17.42 3.41 -9.74
N LYS A 18 -18.13 4.55 -9.74
CA LYS A 18 -17.90 5.64 -10.70
C LYS A 18 -16.54 6.29 -10.53
N ALA A 19 -16.13 6.55 -9.30
CA ALA A 19 -14.82 7.11 -9.00
C ALA A 19 -13.70 6.16 -9.43
N SER A 20 -13.83 4.86 -9.12
CA SER A 20 -12.84 3.84 -9.49
C SER A 20 -12.60 3.73 -10.99
N GLN A 21 -13.61 3.94 -11.83
CA GLN A 21 -13.46 3.90 -13.29
C GLN A 21 -12.68 5.10 -13.83
N ASN A 22 -12.71 6.23 -13.13
CA ASN A 22 -12.09 7.49 -13.55
C ASN A 22 -10.86 7.87 -12.73
N ALA A 23 -10.49 7.04 -11.75
CA ALA A 23 -9.38 7.24 -10.85
C ALA A 23 -8.08 7.34 -11.64
N LYS A 24 -7.27 8.36 -11.32
CA LYS A 24 -5.93 8.50 -11.88
C LYS A 24 -4.94 8.72 -10.74
N GLY A 25 -3.84 7.99 -10.79
CA GLY A 25 -2.76 8.11 -9.82
C GLY A 25 -1.42 8.22 -10.52
N LYS A 26 -0.49 8.93 -9.89
CA LYS A 26 0.90 8.99 -10.33
C LYS A 26 1.80 9.13 -9.12
N PHE A 27 2.74 8.20 -8.98
CA PHE A 27 3.87 8.37 -8.06
C PHE A 27 4.89 9.33 -8.67
N ASP A 28 5.30 10.32 -7.89
CA ASP A 28 6.40 11.21 -8.23
C ASP A 28 7.72 10.70 -7.66
N THR A 29 7.72 10.21 -6.41
CA THR A 29 8.92 9.70 -5.74
C THR A 29 8.53 8.68 -4.68
N VAL A 30 9.32 7.62 -4.56
CA VAL A 30 9.26 6.64 -3.48
C VAL A 30 10.65 6.49 -2.92
N TRP A 31 10.79 6.54 -1.59
CA TRP A 31 12.07 6.34 -0.90
C TRP A 31 11.85 5.58 0.40
N VAL A 32 12.94 5.17 1.04
CA VAL A 32 12.91 4.32 2.22
C VAL A 32 13.98 4.74 3.21
N ASP A 33 13.57 4.84 4.48
CA ASP A 33 14.47 4.93 5.62
C ASP A 33 14.61 3.55 6.25
N HIS A 34 15.85 3.07 6.34
CA HIS A 34 16.15 1.75 6.90
C HIS A 34 16.40 1.82 8.41
N ASN A 35 16.17 0.70 9.10
CA ASN A 35 16.43 0.54 10.53
C ASN A 35 15.65 1.51 11.43
N VAL A 36 14.46 1.94 11.00
CA VAL A 36 13.54 2.74 11.79
C VAL A 36 12.94 1.88 12.91
N SER A 37 12.79 2.45 14.10
CA SER A 37 12.14 1.78 15.23
C SER A 37 10.78 2.43 15.52
N GLN A 38 9.73 1.63 15.50
CA GLN A 38 8.36 2.04 15.82
C GLN A 38 7.70 0.93 16.66
N ASP A 39 7.04 1.31 17.76
CA ASP A 39 6.35 0.39 18.68
C ASP A 39 7.21 -0.81 19.12
N SER A 40 8.48 -0.56 19.42
CA SER A 40 9.49 -1.58 19.79
C SER A 40 9.85 -2.60 18.71
N LYS A 41 9.37 -2.43 17.47
CA LYS A 41 9.78 -3.21 16.31
C LYS A 41 10.80 -2.44 15.47
N LYS A 42 11.77 -3.15 14.90
CA LYS A 42 12.73 -2.60 13.92
C LYS A 42 12.24 -2.89 12.51
N GLY A 43 12.32 -1.90 11.62
CA GLY A 43 11.81 -2.03 10.27
C GLY A 43 12.36 -1.00 9.31
N MET A 44 11.65 -0.82 8.21
CA MET A 44 11.85 0.27 7.27
C MET A 44 10.62 1.17 7.24
N MET A 45 10.83 2.48 7.13
CA MET A 45 9.77 3.42 6.80
C MET A 45 9.78 3.67 5.30
N ILE A 46 8.67 3.37 4.64
CA ILE A 46 8.48 3.62 3.21
C ILE A 46 7.71 4.91 3.06
N HIS A 47 8.25 5.80 2.24
CA HIS A 47 7.67 7.11 1.97
C HIS A 47 7.23 7.19 0.51
N ALA A 48 6.06 7.78 0.28
CA ALA A 48 5.52 7.98 -1.05
C ALA A 48 5.03 9.41 -1.28
N LYS A 49 5.56 10.05 -2.32
CA LYS A 49 5.01 11.26 -2.91
C LYS A 49 4.23 10.91 -4.16
N PHE A 50 2.95 11.26 -4.20
CA PHE A 50 2.07 10.93 -5.32
C PHE A 50 0.89 11.90 -5.46
N SER A 51 0.23 11.84 -6.62
CA SER A 51 -1.04 12.51 -6.88
C SER A 51 -2.16 11.50 -7.06
N ALA A 52 -3.37 11.86 -6.62
CA ALA A 52 -4.60 11.10 -6.79
C ALA A 52 -5.71 12.03 -7.31
N LYS A 53 -6.32 11.67 -8.44
CA LYS A 53 -7.35 12.47 -9.11
C LYS A 53 -8.70 11.76 -9.21
N ASN A 54 -9.78 12.55 -9.19
CA ASN A 54 -11.19 12.11 -9.25
C ASN A 54 -11.61 11.23 -8.07
N LEU A 55 -11.02 11.46 -6.90
CA LEU A 55 -11.18 10.62 -5.71
C LEU A 55 -11.54 11.43 -4.46
N LYS A 56 -12.06 12.64 -4.62
CA LYS A 56 -12.48 13.48 -3.49
C LYS A 56 -13.48 12.72 -2.61
N ASP A 57 -13.17 12.64 -1.32
CA ASP A 57 -13.93 11.97 -0.28
C ASP A 57 -14.13 10.45 -0.50
N ILE A 58 -13.43 9.85 -1.47
CA ILE A 58 -13.48 8.41 -1.75
C ILE A 58 -12.38 7.70 -0.94
N PRO A 59 -12.73 6.73 -0.07
CA PRO A 59 -11.75 5.96 0.66
C PRO A 59 -10.83 5.18 -0.28
N CYS A 60 -9.52 5.34 -0.08
CA CYS A 60 -8.48 4.67 -0.85
C CYS A 60 -7.51 3.95 0.10
N LEU A 61 -6.68 3.09 -0.48
CA LEU A 61 -5.58 2.43 0.21
C LEU A 61 -4.33 2.42 -0.66
N MET A 62 -3.17 2.46 -0.01
CA MET A 62 -1.88 2.17 -0.60
C MET A 62 -1.38 0.83 -0.05
N ALA A 63 -0.97 -0.07 -0.94
CA ALA A 63 -0.42 -1.38 -0.60
C ALA A 63 1.04 -1.47 -1.03
N VAL A 64 1.88 -2.09 -0.20
CA VAL A 64 3.25 -2.48 -0.58
C VAL A 64 3.30 -3.97 -0.91
N TYR A 65 4.02 -4.33 -1.97
CA TYR A 65 4.26 -5.71 -2.37
C TYR A 65 5.76 -5.97 -2.45
N PHE A 66 6.23 -7.01 -1.77
CA PHE A 66 7.64 -7.38 -1.71
C PHE A 66 7.96 -8.60 -2.58
N TYR A 67 9.16 -8.58 -3.16
CA TYR A 67 9.66 -9.59 -4.08
C TYR A 67 11.15 -9.82 -3.81
N PHE A 68 11.62 -11.03 -4.11
CA PHE A 68 13.02 -11.26 -4.39
C PHE A 68 13.46 -10.47 -5.63
N ASP A 69 14.74 -10.14 -5.72
CA ASP A 69 15.26 -9.42 -6.88
C ASP A 69 15.05 -10.21 -8.20
N SER A 70 15.04 -11.54 -8.13
CA SER A 70 14.67 -12.46 -9.21
C SER A 70 13.25 -12.25 -9.75
N GLY A 71 12.37 -11.59 -8.98
CA GLY A 71 10.97 -11.34 -9.33
C GLY A 71 9.98 -12.28 -8.66
N GLU A 72 10.46 -13.32 -7.96
CA GLU A 72 9.61 -14.19 -7.15
C GLU A 72 9.00 -13.38 -5.99
N LYS A 73 7.72 -13.62 -5.70
CA LYS A 73 7.02 -12.93 -4.62
C LYS A 73 7.48 -13.46 -3.27
N LEU A 74 7.62 -12.58 -2.28
CA LEU A 74 7.80 -12.99 -0.90
C LEU A 74 6.46 -13.53 -0.36
N GLN A 75 6.45 -14.79 0.07
CA GLN A 75 5.26 -15.45 0.63
C GLN A 75 5.07 -15.07 2.10
N ASP A 76 3.84 -14.74 2.51
CA ASP A 76 3.51 -14.53 3.92
C ASP A 76 3.39 -15.89 4.61
N VAL A 77 4.22 -16.12 5.64
CA VAL A 77 4.29 -17.38 6.38
C VAL A 77 3.45 -17.34 7.66
N ASN A 78 3.02 -16.16 8.13
CA ASN A 78 2.39 -15.98 9.46
C ASN A 78 0.92 -15.51 9.44
N ASN A 79 0.33 -15.27 8.26
CA ASN A 79 -1.08 -14.85 8.08
C ASN A 79 -1.46 -13.52 8.76
N SER A 80 -0.51 -12.74 9.29
CA SER A 80 -0.80 -11.51 10.05
C SER A 80 -0.91 -10.26 9.18
N TYR A 81 -0.35 -10.27 7.97
CA TYR A 81 -0.30 -9.10 7.07
C TYR A 81 -0.58 -9.48 5.62
N ARG A 82 -1.76 -10.06 5.42
CA ARG A 82 -2.15 -10.78 4.21
C ARG A 82 -3.04 -9.93 3.30
N ALA A 83 -2.60 -9.70 2.06
CA ALA A 83 -3.50 -9.36 0.96
C ALA A 83 -4.43 -10.57 0.71
N SER A 84 -5.64 -10.37 0.17
CA SER A 84 -6.63 -11.45 -0.01
C SER A 84 -6.10 -12.70 -0.73
N ASP A 85 -5.02 -12.55 -1.50
CA ASP A 85 -4.30 -13.58 -2.26
C ASP A 85 -3.07 -14.21 -1.56
N GLY A 86 -2.80 -13.91 -0.27
CA GLY A 86 -1.78 -14.64 0.53
C GLY A 86 -0.39 -14.01 0.62
N HIS A 87 -0.23 -12.73 0.27
CA HIS A 87 1.08 -12.06 0.19
C HIS A 87 1.32 -11.11 1.36
N VAL A 88 2.60 -10.93 1.75
CA VAL A 88 3.00 -9.89 2.70
C VAL A 88 2.66 -8.55 2.08
N SER A 89 1.61 -7.94 2.59
CA SER A 89 1.17 -6.61 2.19
C SER A 89 0.81 -5.82 3.42
N PHE A 90 1.48 -4.69 3.57
CA PHE A 90 1.04 -3.65 4.48
C PHE A 90 0.19 -2.66 3.70
N LEU A 91 -0.84 -2.18 4.37
CA LEU A 91 -1.84 -1.28 3.80
C LEU A 91 -1.87 -0.03 4.66
N THR A 92 -1.90 1.13 4.02
CA THR A 92 -2.21 2.39 4.69
C THR A 92 -3.38 3.06 4.00
N ASP A 93 -4.32 3.54 4.79
CA ASP A 93 -5.53 4.18 4.30
C ASP A 93 -5.28 5.65 4.02
N PHE A 94 -5.88 6.16 2.95
CA PHE A 94 -5.91 7.59 2.69
C PHE A 94 -7.25 8.00 2.06
N LYS A 95 -7.61 9.27 2.22
CA LYS A 95 -8.84 9.82 1.63
C LYS A 95 -8.56 11.21 1.06
N PRO A 96 -8.55 11.37 -0.27
CA PRO A 96 -8.34 12.67 -0.91
C PRO A 96 -9.39 13.70 -0.47
N GLY A 97 -8.96 14.89 -0.02
CA GLY A 97 -9.86 15.99 0.33
C GLY A 97 -10.32 16.83 -0.87
N TYR A 98 -9.68 16.64 -2.03
CA TYR A 98 -9.92 17.39 -3.26
C TYR A 98 -9.88 16.46 -4.49
N ASP A 99 -10.48 16.91 -5.59
CA ASP A 99 -10.49 16.14 -6.85
C ASP A 99 -9.10 15.97 -7.45
N ASP A 100 -8.16 16.88 -7.18
CA ASP A 100 -6.74 16.72 -7.47
C ASP A 100 -5.98 16.88 -6.14
N SER A 101 -5.61 15.76 -5.54
CA SER A 101 -4.93 15.73 -4.24
C SER A 101 -3.49 15.30 -4.41
N ILE A 102 -2.56 16.03 -3.78
CA ILE A 102 -1.14 15.72 -3.76
C ILE A 102 -0.76 15.31 -2.34
N TYR A 103 -0.24 14.10 -2.21
CA TYR A 103 0.38 13.60 -0.99
C TYR A 103 1.89 13.81 -1.14
N LYS A 104 2.45 14.66 -0.27
CA LYS A 104 3.88 14.99 -0.31
C LYS A 104 4.73 13.91 0.34
N ASP A 105 4.17 13.27 1.35
CA ASP A 105 4.80 12.20 2.13
C ASP A 105 3.69 11.38 2.80
N LEU A 106 3.39 10.21 2.25
CA LEU A 106 2.56 9.20 2.91
C LEU A 106 3.47 8.06 3.37
N GLU A 107 3.44 7.82 4.68
CA GLU A 107 4.33 6.89 5.37
C GLU A 107 3.66 5.52 5.56
N LEU A 108 4.47 4.47 5.42
CA LEU A 108 4.11 3.10 5.73
C LEU A 108 5.29 2.42 6.41
N PHE A 109 5.09 1.99 7.66
CA PHE A 109 6.10 1.25 8.40
C PHE A 109 6.00 -0.26 8.14
N MET A 110 7.11 -0.86 7.75
CA MET A 110 7.25 -2.30 7.51
C MET A 110 8.27 -2.90 8.49
N PRO A 111 7.83 -3.64 9.52
CA PRO A 111 8.74 -4.37 10.40
C PRO A 111 9.54 -5.43 9.62
N TYR A 112 10.82 -5.60 9.93
CA TYR A 112 11.67 -6.55 9.23
C TYR A 112 11.31 -8.01 9.50
N ASP A 113 10.82 -8.31 10.71
CA ASP A 113 10.41 -9.66 11.09
C ASP A 113 9.24 -10.19 10.24
N GLU A 114 8.48 -9.29 9.61
CA GLU A 114 7.35 -9.64 8.74
C GLU A 114 7.77 -9.98 7.31
N LEU A 115 9.05 -9.78 6.96
CA LEU A 115 9.60 -10.23 5.68
C LEU A 115 9.92 -11.73 5.70
N HIS A 116 9.97 -12.37 6.88
CA HIS A 116 10.25 -13.82 7.06
C HIS A 116 11.52 -14.30 6.36
N MET A 117 12.54 -13.44 6.31
CA MET A 117 13.80 -13.73 5.63
C MET A 117 14.76 -14.49 6.55
N ALA A 118 15.42 -15.52 6.01
CA ALA A 118 16.53 -16.18 6.69
C ALA A 118 17.66 -15.20 7.00
N SER A 119 18.50 -15.51 7.99
CA SER A 119 19.71 -14.74 8.27
C SER A 119 20.62 -14.64 7.03
N GLY A 120 21.34 -13.54 6.90
CA GLY A 120 22.20 -13.21 5.77
C GLY A 120 21.74 -11.97 5.00
N LYS A 121 22.46 -11.70 3.90
CA LYS A 121 22.17 -10.60 2.99
C LYS A 121 21.27 -11.07 1.86
N HIS A 122 20.20 -10.34 1.61
CA HIS A 122 19.22 -10.65 0.58
C HIS A 122 18.93 -9.40 -0.27
N SER A 123 19.01 -9.56 -1.58
CA SER A 123 18.57 -8.53 -2.53
C SER A 123 17.08 -8.66 -2.77
N LEU A 124 16.33 -7.64 -2.37
CA LEU A 124 14.89 -7.59 -2.45
C LEU A 124 14.45 -6.35 -3.23
N LYS A 125 13.21 -6.36 -3.68
CA LYS A 125 12.56 -5.20 -4.27
C LYS A 125 11.11 -5.11 -3.84
N PHE A 126 10.56 -3.91 -3.84
CA PHE A 126 9.14 -3.70 -3.62
C PHE A 126 8.55 -2.73 -4.62
N LYS A 127 7.23 -2.73 -4.74
CA LYS A 127 6.47 -1.68 -5.42
C LYS A 127 5.21 -1.35 -4.64
N LEU A 128 4.71 -0.13 -4.85
CA LEU A 128 3.50 0.39 -4.22
C LEU A 128 2.35 0.38 -5.22
N GLY A 129 1.17 -0.04 -4.77
CA GLY A 129 -0.07 0.02 -5.53
C GLY A 129 -1.09 0.94 -4.83
N LEU A 130 -1.78 1.77 -5.60
CA LEU A 130 -2.90 2.57 -5.11
C LEU A 130 -4.22 1.95 -5.57
N TYR A 131 -5.18 1.90 -4.65
CA TYR A 131 -6.49 1.30 -4.88
C TYR A 131 -7.59 2.17 -4.30
N VAL A 132 -8.72 2.23 -4.99
CA VAL A 132 -10.00 2.66 -4.42
C VAL A 132 -10.54 1.51 -3.60
N LYS A 133 -10.89 1.76 -2.32
CA LYS A 133 -11.49 0.73 -1.46
C LYS A 133 -12.79 0.25 -2.08
N ASP A 134 -12.92 -1.06 -2.18
CA ASP A 134 -14.03 -1.77 -2.85
C ASP A 134 -14.23 -1.41 -4.34
N GLY A 135 -13.40 -0.55 -4.93
CA GLY A 135 -13.50 -0.10 -6.32
C GLY A 135 -12.50 -0.80 -7.23
N GLY A 136 -11.22 -0.79 -6.85
CA GLY A 136 -10.16 -1.43 -7.61
C GLY A 136 -8.85 -0.64 -7.67
N PHE A 137 -7.89 -1.21 -8.40
CA PHE A 137 -6.55 -0.66 -8.61
C PHE A 137 -6.55 0.56 -9.55
N PHE A 138 -5.64 1.53 -9.33
CA PHE A 138 -5.48 2.66 -10.26
C PHE A 138 -4.05 3.17 -10.51
N ALA A 139 -3.02 2.80 -9.75
CA ALA A 139 -1.63 3.19 -10.06
C ALA A 139 -0.56 2.31 -9.40
N TRP A 140 0.55 2.08 -10.12
CA TRP A 140 1.76 1.42 -9.61
C TRP A 140 2.91 2.42 -9.49
N SER A 141 3.77 2.23 -8.49
CA SER A 141 5.13 2.80 -8.50
C SER A 141 6.06 1.96 -9.37
N HIS A 142 7.26 2.51 -9.65
CA HIS A 142 8.39 1.69 -10.06
C HIS A 142 8.85 0.76 -8.92
N TYR A 143 9.62 -0.27 -9.27
CA TYR A 143 10.28 -1.09 -8.27
C TYR A 143 11.38 -0.28 -7.58
N LEU A 144 11.42 -0.36 -6.25
CA LEU A 144 12.54 0.11 -5.45
C LEU A 144 13.31 -1.13 -4.96
N HIS A 145 14.60 -1.18 -5.25
CA HIS A 145 15.49 -2.26 -4.86
C HIS A 145 16.19 -1.90 -3.54
N PHE A 146 16.33 -2.87 -2.65
CA PHE A 146 17.00 -2.69 -1.38
C PHE A 146 17.70 -3.98 -0.93
N THR A 147 18.68 -3.84 -0.05
CA THR A 147 19.35 -4.98 0.58
C THR A 147 18.83 -5.15 2.01
N TYR A 148 18.24 -6.31 2.28
CA TYR A 148 17.94 -6.75 3.63
C TYR A 148 19.14 -7.50 4.22
N THR A 149 19.46 -7.26 5.49
CA THR A 149 20.49 -8.01 6.23
C THR A 149 19.86 -8.53 7.53
N GLY A 150 19.60 -9.84 7.60
CA GLY A 150 19.05 -10.50 8.77
C GLY A 150 20.13 -11.23 9.58
N GLY A 151 19.97 -11.29 10.89
CA GLY A 151 20.91 -11.95 11.81
C GLY A 151 22.15 -11.11 12.13
N ASN A 152 22.34 -10.83 13.42
CA ASN A 152 23.64 -10.53 14.02
C ASN A 152 24.11 -11.77 14.77
#